data_AF-A0AA41WW02-F1
#
_entry.id   AF-A0AA41WW02-F1
#
_cell.length_a   1.000
_cell.length_b   1.000
_cell.length_c   1.000
_cell.angle_alpha   90.00
_cell.angle_beta   90.00
_cell.angle_gamma   90.00
#
_symmetry.space_group_name_H-M   'P 1'
#
loop_
_entity.id
_entity.type
_entity.pdbx_description
1 polymer ?
#
loop_
_entity_poly.entity_id
_entity_poly.type
_entity_poly.pdbx_seq_one_letter_code
_entity_poly.pdbx_strand_id
1 'polypeptide(L)'
;MRVADLIQAGGKFEGKKIAIEGVFVMVRGVGYFVQDATDRDNRGKAILVVSPGLEKALLSSVPAYGGGPISYRDNAEISGVIIPSPSSEFALAITEIEDFAIYKYDERMRVNI
;
A
#
# COMPACT_ATOMS: atom_id res chain seq x y z
N MET A 1 -6.27 7.35 -7.73
CA MET A 1 -5.60 8.60 -7.30
C MET A 1 -4.13 8.29 -7.07
N ARG A 2 -3.23 9.22 -7.39
CA ARG A 2 -1.79 8.98 -7.21
C ARG A 2 -1.38 9.21 -5.76
N VAL A 3 -0.37 8.47 -5.30
CA VAL A 3 0.17 8.58 -3.94
C VAL A 3 0.66 10.01 -3.67
N ALA A 4 1.40 10.59 -4.63
CA ALA A 4 1.95 11.93 -4.48
C ALA A 4 0.87 13.01 -4.26
N ASP A 5 -0.27 12.89 -4.96
CA ASP A 5 -1.38 13.85 -4.85
C ASP A 5 -2.00 13.82 -3.46
N LEU A 6 -2.13 12.63 -2.85
CA LEU A 6 -2.66 12.46 -1.50
C LEU A 6 -1.72 13.06 -0.45
N ILE A 7 -0.42 12.85 -0.57
CA ILE A 7 0.58 13.41 0.33
C ILE A 7 0.59 14.95 0.20
N GLN A 8 0.59 15.49 -1.01
CA GLN A 8 0.61 16.94 -1.24
C GLN A 8 -0.68 17.63 -0.74
N ALA A 9 -1.81 16.95 -0.80
CA ALA A 9 -3.09 17.50 -0.37
C ALA A 9 -3.22 17.64 1.17
N GLY A 10 -2.28 17.12 1.96
CA GLY A 10 -2.12 17.44 3.38
C GLY A 10 -3.39 17.26 4.22
N GLY A 11 -3.79 16.01 4.47
CA GLY A 11 -4.93 15.67 5.34
C GLY A 11 -6.32 15.98 4.77
N LYS A 12 -6.43 16.69 3.63
CA LYS A 12 -7.71 17.04 2.97
C LYS A 12 -8.62 15.85 2.63
N PHE A 13 -8.03 14.66 2.53
CA PHE A 13 -8.73 13.41 2.20
C PHE A 13 -8.94 12.50 3.41
N GLU A 14 -8.54 12.89 4.61
CA GLU A 14 -8.80 12.12 5.83
C GLU A 14 -10.30 11.87 6.03
N GLY A 15 -10.63 10.66 6.49
CA GLY A 15 -11.99 10.16 6.65
C GLY A 15 -12.71 9.86 5.34
N LYS A 16 -12.08 10.08 4.18
CA LYS A 16 -12.69 9.79 2.87
C LYS A 16 -12.20 8.47 2.32
N LYS A 17 -13.12 7.78 1.66
CA LYS A 17 -12.83 6.62 0.84
C LYS A 17 -12.16 7.05 -0.46
N ILE A 18 -10.99 6.51 -0.74
CA ILE A 18 -10.17 6.82 -1.92
C ILE A 18 -9.64 5.52 -2.52
N ALA A 19 -9.58 5.46 -3.85
CA ALA A 19 -8.81 4.48 -4.58
C ALA A 19 -7.43 5.05 -4.94
N ILE A 20 -6.38 4.32 -4.59
CA ILE A 20 -4.97 4.64 -4.79
C ILE A 20 -4.41 3.69 -5.83
N GLU A 21 -3.59 4.23 -6.73
CA GLU A 21 -2.77 3.47 -7.66
C GLU A 21 -1.30 3.85 -7.42
N GLY A 22 -0.42 2.85 -7.44
CA GLY A 22 1.01 3.05 -7.22
C GLY A 22 1.77 1.73 -7.16
N VAL A 23 2.90 1.73 -6.45
CA VAL A 23 3.68 0.52 -6.17
C VAL A 23 3.46 0.11 -4.73
N PHE A 24 2.93 -1.09 -4.52
CA PHE A 24 2.86 -1.70 -3.21
C PHE A 24 4.22 -2.30 -2.83
N VAL A 25 4.70 -1.92 -1.66
CA VAL A 25 5.94 -2.42 -1.08
C VAL A 25 5.63 -3.05 0.26
N MET A 26 6.19 -4.23 0.50
CA MET A 26 6.14 -4.86 1.82
C MET A 26 7.52 -5.25 2.28
N VAL A 27 7.93 -4.75 3.44
CA VAL A 27 9.23 -5.02 4.06
C VAL A 27 9.02 -5.45 5.49
N ARG A 28 9.46 -6.66 5.85
CA ARG A 28 9.35 -7.21 7.22
C ARG A 28 7.94 -7.06 7.82
N GLY A 29 6.91 -7.44 7.06
CA GLY A 29 5.50 -7.37 7.48
C GLY A 29 4.85 -5.98 7.42
N VAL A 30 5.59 -4.92 7.10
CA VAL A 30 5.03 -3.56 6.94
C VAL A 30 4.73 -3.31 5.46
N GLY A 31 3.45 -3.15 5.13
CA GLY A 31 2.96 -2.85 3.78
C GLY A 31 2.63 -1.38 3.60
N TYR A 32 3.03 -0.79 2.48
CA TYR A 32 2.75 0.61 2.14
C TYR A 32 2.76 0.83 0.62
N PHE A 33 2.13 1.92 0.18
CA PHE A 33 2.10 2.37 -1.21
C PHE A 33 3.05 3.54 -1.41
N VAL A 34 3.88 3.46 -2.45
CA VAL A 34 4.69 4.57 -2.96
C VAL A 34 4.25 4.93 -4.37
N GLN A 35 4.64 6.10 -4.86
CA GLN A 35 4.32 6.52 -6.22
C GLN A 35 4.98 5.61 -7.25
N ASP A 36 6.29 5.39 -7.11
CA ASP A 36 7.12 4.65 -8.05
C ASP A 36 8.07 3.68 -7.32
N ALA A 37 8.53 2.64 -8.00
CA ALA A 37 9.39 1.61 -7.41
C ALA A 37 10.75 2.15 -6.89
N THR A 38 11.19 3.31 -7.40
CA THR A 38 12.39 4.02 -6.95
C THR A 38 12.22 4.66 -5.58
N ASP A 39 10.98 4.97 -5.19
CA ASP A 39 10.65 5.60 -3.91
C ASP A 39 10.43 4.57 -2.78
N ARG A 40 10.69 3.28 -3.03
CA ARG A 40 10.41 2.19 -2.07
C ARG A 40 10.95 2.42 -0.66
N ASP A 41 12.06 3.14 -0.51
CA ASP A 41 12.72 3.36 0.78
C ASP A 41 12.28 4.69 1.44
N ASN A 42 11.44 5.49 0.75
CA ASN A 42 11.00 6.81 1.21
C ASN A 42 9.62 6.77 1.88
N ARG A 43 9.58 6.32 3.13
CA ARG A 43 8.33 6.17 3.92
C ARG A 43 7.58 7.50 4.11
N GLY A 44 8.29 8.63 4.16
CA GLY A 44 7.67 9.96 4.29
C GLY A 44 6.84 10.39 3.06
N LYS A 45 7.05 9.74 1.91
CA LYS A 45 6.24 9.90 0.68
C LYS A 45 5.34 8.70 0.41
N ALA A 46 5.17 7.82 1.40
CA ALA A 46 4.38 6.62 1.27
C ALA A 46 3.08 6.71 2.08
N ILE A 47 2.11 5.87 1.71
CA ILE A 47 0.86 5.68 2.44
C ILE A 47 0.90 4.30 3.09
N LEU A 48 0.88 4.26 4.41
CA LEU A 48 0.89 3.01 5.18
C LEU A 48 -0.41 2.24 4.96
N VAL A 49 -0.35 0.91 4.83
CA VAL A 49 -1.54 0.06 4.78
C VAL A 49 -1.79 -0.51 6.17
N VAL A 50 -2.91 -0.11 6.77
CA VAL A 50 -3.34 -0.60 8.09
C VAL A 50 -4.46 -1.60 7.88
N SER A 51 -4.10 -2.89 7.93
CA SER A 51 -5.09 -3.96 7.91
C SER A 51 -4.63 -5.16 8.73
N PRO A 52 -5.46 -5.65 9.67
CA PRO A 52 -5.16 -6.86 10.42
C PRO A 52 -4.96 -8.05 9.48
N GLY A 53 -3.85 -8.77 9.62
CA GLY A 53 -3.58 -9.96 8.81
C GLY A 53 -3.18 -9.68 7.36
N LEU A 54 -2.86 -8.43 7.00
CA LEU A 54 -2.41 -8.02 5.66
C LEU A 54 -1.37 -8.98 5.06
N GLU A 55 -0.30 -9.29 5.80
CA GLU A 55 0.78 -10.15 5.33
C GLU A 55 0.28 -11.58 5.02
N LYS A 56 -0.57 -12.14 5.88
CA LYS A 56 -1.17 -13.46 5.66
C LYS A 56 -2.08 -13.46 4.43
N ALA A 57 -2.91 -12.43 4.27
CA ALA A 57 -3.80 -12.26 3.13
C ALA A 57 -3.03 -12.15 1.80
N LEU A 58 -1.92 -11.42 1.82
CA LEU A 58 -1.04 -11.29 0.67
C LEU A 58 -0.38 -12.62 0.30
N LEU A 59 0.31 -13.26 1.26
CA LEU A 59 1.03 -14.51 1.02
C LEU A 59 0.12 -15.67 0.58
N SER A 60 -1.18 -15.63 0.92
CA SER A 60 -2.14 -16.63 0.45
C SER A 60 -2.72 -16.33 -0.94
N SER A 61 -2.65 -15.08 -1.40
CA SER A 61 -3.33 -14.63 -2.62
C SER A 61 -2.38 -14.30 -3.77
N VAL A 62 -1.15 -13.85 -3.46
CA VAL A 62 -0.18 -13.34 -4.44
C VAL A 62 1.19 -13.97 -4.16
N PRO A 63 1.91 -14.45 -5.18
CA PRO A 63 3.28 -14.93 -4.99
C PRO A 63 4.22 -13.81 -4.52
N ALA A 64 4.87 -14.01 -3.37
CA ALA A 64 5.87 -13.09 -2.84
C ALA A 64 7.24 -13.25 -3.52
N TYR A 65 8.06 -12.19 -3.46
CA TYR A 65 9.48 -12.29 -3.74
C TYR A 65 10.18 -13.16 -2.68
N GLY A 66 11.03 -14.09 -3.12
CA GLY A 66 11.86 -14.92 -2.25
C GLY A 66 13.27 -14.34 -2.08
N GLY A 67 13.92 -14.67 -0.95
CA GLY A 67 15.37 -14.48 -0.78
C GLY A 67 15.83 -13.13 -0.24
N GLY A 68 14.95 -12.30 0.34
CA GLY A 68 15.33 -11.01 0.91
C GLY A 68 14.30 -10.42 1.89
N PRO A 69 14.57 -9.23 2.44
CA PRO A 69 13.68 -8.57 3.40
C PRO A 69 12.42 -7.95 2.77
N ILE A 70 12.37 -7.87 1.43
CA ILE A 70 11.26 -7.29 0.66
C ILE A 70 10.42 -8.43 0.11
N SER A 71 9.16 -8.52 0.55
CA SER A 71 8.20 -9.54 0.11
C SER A 71 7.44 -9.10 -1.15
N TYR A 72 7.16 -7.80 -1.28
CA TYR A 72 6.43 -7.23 -2.42
C TYR A 72 7.05 -5.90 -2.84
N ARG A 73 7.04 -5.64 -4.16
CA ARG A 73 7.48 -4.39 -4.81
C ARG A 73 6.91 -4.39 -6.22
N ASP A 74 5.61 -4.20 -6.31
CA ASP A 74 4.83 -4.46 -7.51
C ASP A 74 3.79 -3.37 -7.71
N ASN A 75 3.41 -3.10 -8.97
CA ASN A 75 2.30 -2.19 -9.25
C ASN A 75 1.03 -2.74 -8.58
N ALA A 76 0.23 -1.86 -8.02
CA ALA A 76 -0.92 -2.24 -7.24
C ALA A 76 -1.96 -1.12 -7.19
N GLU A 77 -3.17 -1.50 -6.82
CA GLU A 77 -4.26 -0.60 -6.54
C GLU A 77 -4.96 -1.02 -5.25
N ILE A 78 -5.37 -0.03 -4.47
CA ILE A 78 -6.05 -0.26 -3.18
C ILE A 78 -7.15 0.77 -3.01
N SER A 79 -8.27 0.38 -2.44
CA SER A 79 -9.33 1.30 -2.03
C SER A 79 -9.71 1.08 -0.57
N GLY A 80 -9.97 2.19 0.11
CA GLY A 80 -10.22 2.22 1.55
C GLY A 80 -10.28 3.65 2.06
N VAL A 81 -10.29 3.82 3.37
CA VAL A 81 -10.42 5.12 4.05
C VAL A 81 -9.05 5.67 4.41
N ILE A 82 -8.78 6.92 4.06
CA ILE A 82 -7.55 7.62 4.46
C ILE A 82 -7.67 8.11 5.90
N ILE A 83 -6.63 7.87 6.69
CA ILE A 83 -6.52 8.34 8.08
C ILE A 83 -5.11 8.93 8.32
N PRO A 84 -4.93 9.73 9.39
CA PRO A 84 -3.61 10.03 9.91
C PRO A 84 -2.85 8.73 10.19
N SER A 85 -1.58 8.67 9.79
CA SER A 85 -0.77 7.47 10.05
C SER A 85 -0.58 7.26 11.56
N PRO A 86 -0.75 6.03 12.07
CA PRO A 86 -0.37 5.69 13.45
C PRO A 86 1.15 5.57 13.64
N SER A 87 1.93 5.54 12.55
CA SER A 87 3.41 5.51 12.57
C SER A 87 3.97 6.87 12.18
N SER A 88 4.99 7.34 12.90
CA SER A 88 5.70 8.58 12.61
C SER A 88 6.54 8.56 11.34
N GLU A 89 6.75 7.38 10.75
CA GLU A 89 7.50 7.23 9.49
C GLU A 89 6.68 7.59 8.24
N PHE A 90 5.35 7.62 8.37
CA PHE A 90 4.41 7.87 7.28
C PHE A 90 3.52 9.05 7.63
N ALA A 91 3.15 9.87 6.64
CA ALA A 91 2.23 10.99 6.88
C ALA A 91 0.77 10.51 6.95
N LEU A 92 0.39 9.57 6.08
CA LEU A 92 -0.97 9.06 5.93
C LEU A 92 -0.97 7.54 5.97
N ALA A 93 -2.12 6.98 6.34
CA ALA A 93 -2.42 5.57 6.21
C ALA A 93 -3.76 5.35 5.50
N ILE A 94 -3.93 4.16 4.95
CA ILE A 94 -5.19 3.65 4.43
C ILE A 94 -5.65 2.46 5.28
N THR A 95 -6.92 2.47 5.66
CA THR A 95 -7.61 1.45 6.45
C THR A 95 -8.93 1.07 5.79
N GLU A 96 -9.73 0.20 6.41
CA GLU A 96 -11.07 -0.19 5.94
C GLU A 96 -11.04 -0.56 4.44
N ILE A 97 -10.13 -1.49 4.12
CA ILE A 97 -9.80 -1.83 2.73
C ILE A 97 -10.95 -2.63 2.14
N GLU A 98 -11.45 -2.18 0.98
CA GLU A 98 -12.55 -2.83 0.27
C GLU A 98 -12.10 -3.58 -0.99
N ASP A 99 -11.08 -3.05 -1.66
CA ASP A 99 -10.47 -3.71 -2.81
C ASP A 99 -8.97 -3.49 -2.77
N PHE A 100 -8.22 -4.55 -3.01
CA PHE A 100 -6.77 -4.52 -3.09
C PHE A 100 -6.32 -5.54 -4.13
N ALA A 101 -5.54 -5.08 -5.11
CA ALA A 101 -4.95 -5.95 -6.11
C ALA A 101 -3.48 -5.60 -6.35
N ILE A 102 -2.69 -6.63 -6.63
CA ILE A 102 -1.30 -6.53 -7.05
C ILE A 102 -1.21 -7.04 -8.49
N TYR A 103 -0.47 -6.32 -9.32
CA TYR A 103 -0.19 -6.71 -10.70
C TYR A 103 1.13 -7.50 -10.75
N LYS A 104 1.03 -8.79 -11.13
CA LYS A 104 2.16 -9.71 -11.31
C LYS A 104 2.09 -10.31 -12.71
N TYR A 105 3.19 -10.29 -13.46
CA TYR A 105 3.24 -10.88 -14.81
C TYR A 105 2.10 -10.39 -15.72
N ASP A 106 1.76 -9.10 -15.62
CA ASP A 106 0.63 -8.45 -16.31
C ASP A 106 -0.77 -8.99 -15.92
N GLU A 107 -0.88 -9.80 -14.86
CA GLU A 107 -2.13 -10.26 -14.28
C GLU A 107 -2.49 -9.49 -13.02
N ARG A 108 -3.77 -9.09 -12.92
CA ARG A 108 -4.33 -8.46 -11.72
C ARG A 108 -4.72 -9.54 -10.71
N MET A 109 -3.94 -9.68 -9.65
CA MET A 109 -4.19 -10.63 -8.56
C MET A 109 -4.86 -9.95 -7.38
N ARG A 110 -6.10 -10.34 -7.08
CA ARG A 110 -6.87 -9.79 -5.95
C ARG A 110 -6.35 -10.34 -4.62
N VAL A 111 -6.19 -9.47 -3.63
CA VAL A 111 -5.83 -9.83 -2.26
C VAL A 111 -7.11 -10.05 -1.45
N ASN A 112 -7.21 -11.19 -0.78
CA ASN A 112 -8.37 -11.52 0.05
C ASN A 112 -8.20 -10.94 1.45
N ILE A 113 -8.70 -9.72 1.66
CA ILE A 113 -8.55 -8.94 2.90
C ILE A 113 -9.84 -8.90 3.71
#